data_AF-A0A5B7AIC7-F1
#
_entry.id   AF-A0A5B7AIC7-F1
#
_cell.length_a   1.000
_cell.length_b   1.000
_cell.length_c   1.000
_cell.angle_alpha   90.00
_cell.angle_beta   90.00
_cell.angle_gamma   90.00
#
_symmetry.space_group_name_H-M   'P 1'
#
loop_
_entity.id
_entity.type
_entity.pdbx_description
1 polymer ?
#
loop_
_entity_poly.entity_id
_entity_poly.type
_entity_poly.pdbx_seq_one_letter_code
_entity_poly.pdbx_strand_id
1 'polypeptide(L)'
;MAASAATNIMLAISEKKTVNIDLYRPLRNYIVYNYSEREAQNLEDDLQTLNQMRSDFERATADSLTARRDLLQNYYKALCAAESRFPISPDKDHINTVTFTWHDAFKNKQKASQQSIHLEKAAVLFNLGAVHGQIGLTFDRSSIEGRRQASHSFIASAGAFAFLRDTASMGSSMTVDVSVESAGMLERLMLAQAQECVFENTIAKGSTPGVCAKISRQVGLYYEEAPVFVVSQCSRSL
;
A
#
# COMPACT_ATOMS: atom_id res chain seq x y z
N MET A 1 27.47 20.32 26.36
CA MET A 1 26.35 19.41 26.65
C MET A 1 25.75 18.99 25.32
N ALA A 2 26.13 17.83 24.80
CA ALA A 2 25.52 17.29 23.59
C ALA A 2 24.09 16.88 23.95
N ALA A 3 23.10 17.56 23.37
CA ALA A 3 21.73 17.08 23.43
C ALA A 3 21.73 15.68 22.81
N SER A 4 21.43 14.66 23.62
CA SER A 4 21.08 13.34 23.12
C SER A 4 19.99 13.55 22.08
N ALA A 5 20.32 13.40 20.79
CA ALA A 5 19.33 13.42 19.73
C ALA A 5 18.38 12.26 20.04
N ALA A 6 17.21 12.57 20.58
CA ALA A 6 16.13 11.61 20.63
C ALA A 6 15.88 11.23 19.17
N THR A 7 16.38 10.06 18.75
CA THR A 7 15.97 9.46 17.49
C THR A 7 14.49 9.19 17.62
N ASN A 8 13.69 10.13 17.13
CA ASN A 8 12.25 9.99 17.04
C ASN A 8 11.95 8.68 16.31
N ILE A 9 11.07 7.89 16.92
CA ILE A 9 10.69 6.58 16.44
C ILE A 9 9.74 6.78 15.26
N MET A 10 10.18 6.38 14.08
CA MET A 10 9.34 6.31 12.89
C MET A 10 8.49 5.04 12.96
N LEU A 11 7.21 5.14 12.61
CA LEU A 11 6.24 4.06 12.65
C LEU A 11 6.23 3.28 11.34
N ALA A 12 6.19 1.96 11.48
CA ALA A 12 5.96 1.02 10.39
C ALA A 12 4.46 0.73 10.26
N ILE A 13 4.00 0.58 9.03
CA ILE A 13 2.66 0.08 8.73
C ILE A 13 2.79 -1.40 8.37
N SER A 14 1.97 -2.24 9.02
CA SER A 14 1.90 -3.66 8.70
C SER A 14 1.13 -3.89 7.41
N GLU A 15 1.61 -4.79 6.55
CA GLU A 15 0.87 -5.21 5.36
C GLU A 15 -0.41 -5.97 5.73
N LYS A 16 -1.46 -5.80 4.92
CA LYS A 16 -2.66 -6.63 4.94
C LYS A 16 -2.30 -8.05 4.49
N LYS A 17 -2.98 -9.02 5.11
CA LYS A 17 -2.89 -10.44 4.76
C LYS A 17 -4.07 -10.85 3.90
N THR A 18 -3.83 -11.78 2.99
CA THR A 18 -4.86 -12.27 2.05
C THR A 18 -4.89 -13.79 2.02
N VAL A 19 -5.92 -14.33 1.40
CA VAL A 19 -6.06 -15.76 1.10
C VAL A 19 -5.64 -15.99 -0.35
N ASN A 20 -4.95 -17.10 -0.62
CA ASN A 20 -4.59 -17.50 -1.98
C ASN A 20 -5.86 -17.81 -2.81
N ILE A 21 -5.85 -17.41 -4.08
CA ILE A 21 -6.96 -17.59 -5.01
C ILE A 21 -6.42 -17.95 -6.40
N ASP A 22 -7.21 -18.72 -7.15
CA ASP A 22 -6.95 -19.06 -8.55
C ASP A 22 -7.64 -18.01 -9.45
N LEU A 23 -6.84 -17.19 -10.12
CA LEU A 23 -7.32 -16.22 -11.11
C LEU A 23 -7.31 -16.81 -12.52
N TYR A 24 -6.48 -17.82 -12.78
CA TYR A 24 -6.30 -18.34 -14.13
C TYR A 24 -7.59 -19.01 -14.63
N ARG A 25 -8.16 -19.95 -13.89
CA ARG A 25 -9.33 -20.71 -14.38
C ARG A 25 -10.56 -19.85 -14.64
N PRO A 26 -10.99 -18.95 -13.71
CA PRO A 26 -12.18 -18.14 -13.93
C PRO A 26 -12.07 -17.20 -15.13
N LEU A 27 -10.91 -16.56 -15.30
CA LEU A 27 -10.66 -15.65 -16.42
C LEU A 27 -10.59 -16.41 -17.75
N ARG A 28 -9.91 -17.56 -17.79
CA ARG A 28 -9.85 -18.42 -18.97
C ARG A 28 -11.25 -18.87 -19.38
N ASN A 29 -12.04 -19.40 -18.44
CA ASN A 29 -13.39 -19.87 -18.71
C ASN A 29 -14.30 -18.77 -19.27
N TYR A 30 -14.14 -17.54 -18.77
CA TYR A 30 -14.86 -16.39 -19.31
C TYR A 30 -14.50 -16.13 -20.78
N ILE A 31 -13.22 -16.21 -21.15
CA ILE A 31 -12.78 -16.02 -22.54
C ILE A 31 -13.35 -17.12 -23.44
N VAL A 32 -13.28 -18.38 -23.01
CA VAL A 32 -13.81 -19.52 -23.77
C VAL A 32 -15.30 -19.36 -24.03
N TYR A 33 -16.06 -18.95 -23.01
CA TYR A 33 -17.50 -18.83 -23.08
C TYR A 33 -17.97 -17.64 -23.95
N ASN A 34 -17.33 -16.48 -23.83
CA ASN A 34 -17.77 -15.25 -24.51
C ASN A 34 -17.11 -15.03 -25.88
N TYR A 35 -15.96 -15.65 -26.13
CA TYR A 35 -15.16 -15.44 -27.33
C TYR A 35 -14.86 -16.77 -28.03
N SER A 36 -13.79 -17.47 -27.66
CA SER A 36 -13.45 -18.80 -28.20
C SER A 36 -12.33 -19.51 -27.42
N GLU A 37 -12.23 -20.83 -27.59
CA GLU A 37 -11.11 -21.63 -27.05
C GLU A 37 -9.75 -21.19 -27.63
N ARG A 38 -9.72 -20.79 -28.90
CA ARG A 38 -8.50 -20.33 -29.57
C ARG A 38 -7.98 -19.03 -28.97
N GLU A 39 -8.86 -18.09 -28.65
CA GLU A 39 -8.46 -16.84 -27.98
C GLU A 39 -7.98 -17.08 -26.56
N ALA A 40 -8.61 -18.01 -25.83
CA ALA A 40 -8.15 -18.40 -24.50
C ALA A 40 -6.72 -18.98 -24.54
N GLN A 41 -6.39 -19.80 -25.56
CA GLN A 41 -5.04 -20.33 -25.76
C GLN A 41 -4.02 -19.23 -26.10
N ASN A 42 -4.40 -18.25 -26.91
CA ASN A 42 -3.51 -17.13 -27.27
C ASN A 42 -3.15 -16.24 -26.06
N LEU A 43 -4.00 -16.22 -25.03
CA LEU A 43 -3.82 -15.39 -23.82
C LEU A 43 -3.34 -16.21 -22.62
N GLU A 44 -2.97 -17.47 -22.83
CA GLU A 44 -2.62 -18.42 -21.78
C GLU A 44 -1.45 -17.92 -20.92
N ASP A 45 -0.39 -17.42 -21.55
CA ASP A 45 0.80 -16.89 -20.88
C ASP A 45 0.47 -15.66 -20.01
N ASP A 46 -0.39 -14.77 -20.50
CA ASP A 46 -0.81 -13.56 -19.77
C ASP A 46 -1.64 -13.93 -18.53
N LEU A 47 -2.57 -14.87 -18.67
CA LEU A 47 -3.40 -15.36 -17.57
C LEU A 47 -2.56 -16.08 -16.51
N GLN A 48 -1.60 -16.90 -16.94
CA GLN A 48 -0.67 -17.57 -16.03
C GLN A 48 0.21 -16.55 -15.31
N THR A 49 0.70 -15.53 -16.02
CA THR A 49 1.52 -14.46 -15.43
C THR A 49 0.75 -13.70 -14.35
N LEU A 50 -0.53 -13.35 -14.60
CA LEU A 50 -1.39 -12.70 -13.60
C LEU A 50 -1.58 -13.58 -12.36
N ASN A 51 -1.86 -14.87 -12.55
CA ASN A 51 -2.04 -15.82 -11.45
C ASN A 51 -0.73 -16.05 -10.66
N GLN A 52 0.41 -16.09 -11.36
CA GLN A 52 1.72 -16.26 -10.76
C GLN A 52 2.10 -15.06 -9.90
N MET A 53 1.94 -13.83 -10.41
CA MET A 53 2.17 -12.61 -9.63
C MET A 53 1.35 -12.60 -8.34
N ARG A 54 0.10 -13.10 -8.40
CA ARG A 54 -0.75 -13.19 -7.22
C ARG A 54 -0.32 -14.27 -6.22
N SER A 55 0.14 -15.41 -6.73
CA SER A 55 0.66 -16.52 -5.92
C SER A 55 1.97 -16.16 -5.23
N ASP A 56 2.81 -15.34 -5.90
CA ASP A 56 4.08 -14.87 -5.37
C ASP A 56 3.90 -13.91 -4.18
N PHE A 57 2.67 -13.46 -3.86
CA PHE A 57 2.42 -12.68 -2.64
C PHE A 57 2.78 -13.44 -1.37
N GLU A 58 2.66 -14.76 -1.35
CA GLU A 58 3.03 -15.59 -0.20
C GLU A 58 4.54 -15.85 -0.12
N ARG A 59 5.24 -15.84 -1.27
CA ARG A 59 6.69 -16.09 -1.36
C ARG A 59 7.50 -14.81 -1.17
N ALA A 60 7.05 -13.70 -1.76
CA ALA A 60 7.77 -12.43 -1.76
C ALA A 60 7.86 -11.76 -0.39
N THR A 61 7.14 -12.25 0.63
CA THR A 61 7.35 -11.85 2.03
C THR A 61 8.69 -12.33 2.57
N ALA A 62 9.34 -13.32 1.93
CA ALA A 62 10.69 -13.79 2.25
C ALA A 62 11.79 -13.09 1.42
N ASP A 63 11.40 -12.36 0.37
CA ASP A 63 12.32 -11.63 -0.51
C ASP A 63 12.55 -10.18 -0.03
N SER A 64 13.42 -9.43 -0.72
CA SER A 64 13.68 -8.02 -0.39
C SER A 64 12.43 -7.13 -0.52
N LEU A 65 12.33 -6.09 0.31
CA LEU A 65 11.24 -5.10 0.24
C LEU A 65 11.12 -4.42 -1.13
N THR A 66 12.23 -4.26 -1.86
CA THR A 66 12.22 -3.72 -3.23
C THR A 66 11.57 -4.67 -4.23
N ALA A 67 11.85 -5.97 -4.14
CA ALA A 67 11.18 -6.97 -4.97
C ALA A 67 9.68 -7.03 -4.64
N ARG A 68 9.34 -6.94 -3.35
CA ARG A 68 7.95 -6.87 -2.88
C ARG A 68 7.21 -5.66 -3.46
N ARG A 69 7.82 -4.47 -3.45
CA ARG A 69 7.27 -3.25 -4.09
C ARG A 69 7.01 -3.47 -5.57
N ASP A 70 7.99 -3.99 -6.31
CA ASP A 70 7.90 -4.16 -7.76
C ASP A 70 6.81 -5.17 -8.14
N LEU A 71 6.69 -6.26 -7.38
CA LEU A 71 5.62 -7.24 -7.53
C LEU A 71 4.24 -6.61 -7.33
N LEU A 72 4.04 -5.87 -6.22
CA LEU A 72 2.76 -5.19 -5.93
C LEU A 72 2.40 -4.17 -7.02
N GLN A 73 3.38 -3.40 -7.50
CA GLN A 73 3.17 -2.39 -8.54
C GLN A 73 2.81 -3.02 -9.89
N ASN A 74 3.49 -4.10 -10.29
CA ASN A 74 3.21 -4.80 -11.53
C ASN A 74 1.86 -5.51 -11.49
N TYR A 75 1.54 -6.15 -10.36
CA TYR A 75 0.24 -6.78 -10.16
C TYR A 75 -0.90 -5.75 -10.17
N TYR A 76 -0.75 -4.59 -9.53
CA TYR A 76 -1.74 -3.52 -9.59
C TYR A 76 -2.03 -3.05 -11.03
N LYS A 77 -0.98 -2.88 -11.85
CA LYS A 77 -1.15 -2.53 -13.28
C LYS A 77 -1.91 -3.62 -14.03
N ALA A 78 -1.58 -4.89 -13.78
CA ALA A 78 -2.26 -6.02 -14.39
C ALA A 78 -3.75 -6.08 -13.98
N LEU A 79 -4.07 -5.78 -12.71
CA LEU A 79 -5.45 -5.67 -12.25
C LEU A 79 -6.22 -4.54 -12.95
N CYS A 80 -5.61 -3.37 -13.17
CA CYS A 80 -6.24 -2.29 -13.94
C CYS A 80 -6.55 -2.72 -15.38
N ALA A 81 -5.64 -3.48 -16.01
CA ALA A 81 -5.89 -4.01 -17.35
C ALA A 81 -7.01 -5.06 -17.33
N ALA A 82 -7.03 -5.93 -16.33
CA ALA A 82 -8.04 -6.97 -16.16
C ALA A 82 -9.44 -6.39 -15.89
N GLU A 83 -9.55 -5.38 -15.03
CA GLU A 83 -10.81 -4.66 -14.72
C GLU A 83 -11.49 -4.10 -15.98
N SER A 84 -10.70 -3.65 -16.96
CA SER A 84 -11.24 -3.12 -18.21
C SER A 84 -11.82 -4.19 -19.16
N ARG A 85 -11.54 -5.48 -18.91
CA ARG A 85 -11.85 -6.60 -19.80
C ARG A 85 -12.75 -7.66 -19.17
N PHE A 86 -12.67 -7.81 -17.85
CA PHE A 86 -13.33 -8.87 -17.11
C PHE A 86 -14.29 -8.27 -16.11
N PRO A 87 -15.61 -8.41 -16.35
CA PRO A 87 -16.58 -7.99 -15.36
C PRO A 87 -16.57 -9.01 -14.21
N ILE A 88 -16.07 -8.59 -13.05
CA ILE A 88 -16.05 -9.39 -11.81
C ILE A 88 -17.07 -8.79 -10.85
N SER A 89 -18.21 -9.45 -10.69
CA SER A 89 -19.24 -9.09 -9.72
C SER A 89 -20.04 -10.35 -9.30
N PRO A 90 -20.94 -10.24 -8.32
CA PRO A 90 -21.88 -11.31 -7.97
C PRO A 90 -22.92 -11.65 -9.07
N ASP A 91 -23.00 -10.86 -10.14
CA ASP A 91 -23.98 -11.06 -11.20
C ASP A 91 -23.75 -12.39 -11.94
N LYS A 92 -24.82 -12.98 -12.45
CA LYS A 92 -24.76 -14.31 -13.08
C LYS A 92 -23.96 -14.33 -14.38
N ASP A 93 -24.00 -13.25 -15.13
CA ASP A 93 -23.32 -13.10 -16.43
C ASP A 93 -21.87 -12.61 -16.29
N HIS A 94 -21.45 -12.31 -15.05
CA HIS A 94 -20.11 -11.87 -14.71
C HIS A 94 -19.27 -13.03 -14.14
N ILE A 95 -17.98 -12.79 -13.94
CA ILE A 95 -17.08 -13.74 -13.29
C ILE A 95 -17.36 -13.72 -11.78
N ASN A 96 -18.36 -14.48 -11.35
CA ASN A 96 -18.76 -14.60 -9.95
C ASN A 96 -18.05 -15.76 -9.21
N THR A 97 -17.13 -16.48 -9.84
CA THR A 97 -16.41 -17.58 -9.17
C THR A 97 -15.17 -17.10 -8.42
N VAL A 98 -14.73 -15.85 -8.62
CA VAL A 98 -13.59 -15.24 -7.94
C VAL A 98 -14.06 -14.43 -6.74
N THR A 99 -13.62 -14.81 -5.54
CA THR A 99 -13.86 -14.04 -4.31
C THR A 99 -12.53 -13.62 -3.69
N PHE A 100 -12.25 -12.33 -3.68
CA PHE A 100 -11.07 -11.76 -3.04
C PHE A 100 -11.31 -11.64 -1.54
N THR A 101 -10.36 -12.11 -0.73
CA THR A 101 -10.46 -12.05 0.74
C THR A 101 -9.22 -11.39 1.34
N TRP A 102 -9.42 -10.32 2.11
CA TRP A 102 -8.35 -9.58 2.78
C TRP A 102 -8.67 -9.33 4.24
N HIS A 103 -7.66 -9.46 5.09
CA HIS A 103 -7.74 -9.17 6.51
C HIS A 103 -7.47 -7.69 6.76
N ASP A 104 -8.16 -7.13 7.74
CA ASP A 104 -7.95 -5.75 8.19
C ASP A 104 -6.59 -5.65 8.90
N ALA A 105 -5.73 -4.72 8.47
CA ALA A 105 -4.38 -4.53 8.98
C ALA A 105 -4.34 -4.03 10.43
N PHE A 106 -5.38 -3.34 10.89
CA PHE A 106 -5.48 -2.84 12.26
C PHE A 106 -6.19 -3.83 13.18
N LYS A 107 -7.10 -4.62 12.63
CA LYS A 107 -7.91 -5.61 13.34
C LYS A 107 -7.81 -6.96 12.64
N ASN A 108 -6.70 -7.66 12.80
CA ASN A 108 -6.41 -8.95 12.14
C ASN A 108 -7.51 -10.04 12.26
N LYS A 109 -8.43 -9.94 13.23
CA LYS A 109 -9.60 -10.84 13.36
C LYS A 109 -10.73 -10.53 12.38
N GLN A 110 -10.73 -9.36 11.77
CA GLN A 110 -11.72 -8.89 10.80
C GLN A 110 -11.18 -9.12 9.39
N LYS A 111 -12.10 -9.45 8.47
CA LYS A 111 -11.80 -9.64 7.05
C LYS A 111 -12.96 -9.15 6.19
N ALA A 112 -12.66 -8.72 4.97
CA ALA A 112 -13.64 -8.54 3.92
C ALA A 112 -13.45 -9.61 2.83
N SER A 113 -14.56 -10.11 2.32
CA SER A 113 -14.61 -11.05 1.20
C SER A 113 -15.60 -10.53 0.17
N GLN A 114 -15.16 -10.25 -1.06
CA GLN A 114 -16.02 -9.73 -2.12
C GLN A 114 -15.63 -10.29 -3.49
N GLN A 115 -16.62 -10.49 -4.35
CA GLN A 115 -16.44 -10.73 -5.78
C GLN A 115 -16.25 -9.38 -6.50
N SER A 116 -15.20 -8.64 -6.13
CA SER A 116 -14.94 -7.30 -6.67
C SER A 116 -13.45 -7.07 -6.82
N ILE A 117 -13.03 -6.75 -8.04
CA ILE A 117 -11.63 -6.41 -8.33
C ILE A 117 -11.18 -5.12 -7.62
N HIS A 118 -12.13 -4.24 -7.28
CA HIS A 118 -11.84 -3.02 -6.52
C HIS A 118 -11.33 -3.35 -5.11
N LEU A 119 -11.85 -4.41 -4.47
CA LEU A 119 -11.35 -4.87 -3.17
C LEU A 119 -9.88 -5.29 -3.26
N GLU A 120 -9.54 -6.07 -4.28
CA GLU A 120 -8.18 -6.52 -4.54
C GLU A 120 -7.25 -5.32 -4.79
N LYS A 121 -7.63 -4.40 -5.70
CA LYS A 121 -6.84 -3.22 -6.05
C LYS A 121 -6.53 -2.34 -4.83
N ALA A 122 -7.54 -2.03 -4.03
CA ALA A 122 -7.36 -1.20 -2.84
C ALA A 122 -6.47 -1.87 -1.79
N ALA A 123 -6.60 -3.18 -1.57
CA ALA A 123 -5.73 -3.89 -0.64
C ALA A 123 -4.28 -3.99 -1.11
N VAL A 124 -4.06 -4.20 -2.42
CA VAL A 124 -2.71 -4.17 -3.04
C VAL A 124 -2.09 -2.79 -2.89
N LEU A 125 -2.86 -1.73 -3.11
CA LEU A 125 -2.40 -0.35 -2.98
C LEU A 125 -2.05 0.01 -1.52
N PHE A 126 -2.83 -0.47 -0.55
CA PHE A 126 -2.50 -0.36 0.86
C PHE A 126 -1.15 -1.02 1.17
N ASN A 127 -0.92 -2.26 0.71
CA ASN A 127 0.34 -2.95 0.92
C ASN A 127 1.51 -2.25 0.23
N LEU A 128 1.30 -1.66 -0.96
CA LEU A 128 2.31 -0.87 -1.65
C LEU A 128 2.72 0.35 -0.80
N GLY A 129 1.76 1.06 -0.20
CA GLY A 129 2.02 2.13 0.74
C GLY A 129 2.81 1.64 1.97
N ALA A 130 2.38 0.54 2.57
CA ALA A 130 3.06 -0.05 3.73
C ALA A 130 4.53 -0.41 3.43
N VAL A 131 4.79 -1.07 2.28
CA VAL A 131 6.14 -1.47 1.85
C VAL A 131 7.02 -0.26 1.57
N HIS A 132 6.51 0.79 0.93
CA HIS A 132 7.26 2.04 0.77
C HIS A 132 7.67 2.66 2.11
N GLY A 133 6.77 2.65 3.10
CA GLY A 133 7.07 3.11 4.45
C GLY A 133 8.16 2.26 5.11
N GLN A 134 8.06 0.93 5.01
CA GLN A 134 9.06 0.00 5.52
C GLN A 134 10.42 0.18 4.86
N ILE A 135 10.48 0.39 3.54
CA ILE A 135 11.74 0.72 2.83
C ILE A 135 12.34 2.00 3.42
N GLY A 136 11.53 3.02 3.68
CA GLY A 136 11.97 4.27 4.32
C GLY A 136 12.66 4.06 5.66
N LEU A 137 12.22 3.07 6.44
CA LEU A 137 12.80 2.70 7.73
C LEU A 137 14.15 1.99 7.62
N THR A 138 14.50 1.42 6.46
CA THR A 138 15.76 0.70 6.26
C THR A 138 16.96 1.62 6.03
N PHE A 139 16.73 2.90 5.69
CA PHE A 139 17.82 3.83 5.40
C PHE A 139 18.47 4.38 6.67
N ASP A 140 19.78 4.56 6.61
CA ASP A 140 20.55 5.17 7.70
C ASP A 140 20.30 6.69 7.80
N ARG A 141 19.46 7.07 8.77
CA ARG A 141 19.13 8.47 9.05
C ARG A 141 20.26 9.27 9.71
N SER A 142 21.40 8.66 10.06
CA SER A 142 22.58 9.41 10.50
C SER A 142 23.24 10.16 9.34
N SER A 143 23.07 9.67 8.11
CA SER A 143 23.63 10.27 6.90
C SER A 143 22.66 11.25 6.22
N ILE A 144 23.20 12.26 5.52
CA ILE A 144 22.39 13.20 4.72
C ILE A 144 21.65 12.46 3.60
N GLU A 145 22.34 11.55 2.93
CA GLU A 145 21.81 10.79 1.81
C GLU A 145 20.73 9.79 2.27
N GLY A 146 20.94 9.07 3.36
CA GLY A 146 19.94 8.15 3.92
C GLY A 146 18.68 8.87 4.37
N ARG A 147 18.77 10.06 4.99
CA ARG A 147 17.58 10.89 5.29
C ARG A 147 16.84 11.34 4.03
N ARG A 148 17.56 11.66 2.96
CA ARG A 148 16.95 12.03 1.67
C ARG A 148 16.20 10.84 1.07
N GLN A 149 16.80 9.66 1.09
CA GLN A 149 16.21 8.42 0.58
C GLN A 149 15.00 7.96 1.42
N ALA A 150 15.09 8.06 2.75
CA ALA A 150 13.98 7.83 3.67
C ALA A 150 12.80 8.76 3.38
N SER A 151 13.08 10.07 3.26
CA SER A 151 12.05 11.07 2.92
C SER A 151 11.35 10.74 1.60
N HIS A 152 12.08 10.40 0.54
CA HIS A 152 11.50 10.01 -0.75
C HIS A 152 10.61 8.76 -0.62
N SER A 153 11.00 7.80 0.20
CA SER A 153 10.23 6.57 0.40
C SER A 153 8.95 6.82 1.19
N PHE A 154 8.99 7.68 2.22
CA PHE A 154 7.80 8.11 2.94
C PHE A 154 6.85 8.95 2.06
N ILE A 155 7.37 9.81 1.17
CA ILE A 155 6.55 10.53 0.19
C ILE A 155 5.88 9.55 -0.78
N ALA A 156 6.59 8.53 -1.25
CA ALA A 156 6.01 7.50 -2.11
C ALA A 156 4.91 6.71 -1.38
N SER A 157 5.12 6.40 -0.10
CA SER A 157 4.12 5.77 0.77
C SER A 157 2.87 6.65 0.94
N ALA A 158 3.06 7.94 1.23
CA ALA A 158 1.98 8.91 1.31
C ALA A 158 1.19 8.99 0.01
N GLY A 159 1.87 9.01 -1.15
CA GLY A 159 1.22 9.02 -2.46
C GLY A 159 0.37 7.78 -2.72
N ALA A 160 0.81 6.60 -2.29
CA ALA A 160 0.00 5.38 -2.40
C ALA A 160 -1.27 5.45 -1.53
N PHE A 161 -1.17 5.97 -0.29
CA PHE A 161 -2.33 6.15 0.57
C PHE A 161 -3.27 7.28 0.12
N ALA A 162 -2.73 8.35 -0.46
CA ALA A 162 -3.54 9.41 -1.09
C ALA A 162 -4.36 8.83 -2.26
N PHE A 163 -3.73 8.03 -3.12
CA PHE A 163 -4.42 7.37 -4.22
C PHE A 163 -5.45 6.34 -3.72
N LEU A 164 -5.15 5.64 -2.63
CA LEU A 164 -6.10 4.73 -1.98
C LEU A 164 -7.32 5.50 -1.45
N ARG A 165 -7.12 6.63 -0.78
CA ARG A 165 -8.20 7.48 -0.28
C ARG A 165 -9.12 7.91 -1.42
N ASP A 166 -8.55 8.39 -2.52
CA ASP A 166 -9.31 8.90 -3.65
C ASP A 166 -10.12 7.77 -4.32
N THR A 167 -9.54 6.57 -4.43
CA THR A 167 -10.24 5.41 -4.99
C THR A 167 -11.27 4.79 -4.05
N ALA A 168 -11.02 4.80 -2.74
CA ALA A 168 -11.97 4.32 -1.73
C ALA A 168 -13.26 5.17 -1.69
N SER A 169 -13.17 6.46 -2.03
CA SER A 169 -14.34 7.34 -2.13
C SER A 169 -15.32 6.95 -3.26
N MET A 170 -14.83 6.20 -4.25
CA MET A 170 -15.60 5.75 -5.42
C MET A 170 -16.17 4.32 -5.27
N GLY A 171 -15.75 3.56 -4.25
CA GLY A 171 -16.07 2.14 -4.08
C GLY A 171 -16.98 1.84 -2.88
N SER A 172 -17.74 0.75 -2.96
CA SER A 172 -18.62 0.29 -1.88
C SER A 172 -17.87 -0.52 -0.82
N SER A 173 -18.07 -0.11 0.45
CA SER A 173 -17.76 -0.81 1.72
C SER A 173 -16.54 -1.72 1.73
N MET A 174 -15.42 -1.18 2.17
CA MET A 174 -14.18 -1.92 2.41
C MET A 174 -13.90 -2.07 3.91
N THR A 175 -12.86 -2.83 4.30
CA THR A 175 -12.40 -2.89 5.69
C THR A 175 -12.01 -1.51 6.22
N VAL A 176 -12.06 -1.32 7.54
CA VAL A 176 -11.86 0.01 8.16
C VAL A 176 -10.48 0.58 7.82
N ASP A 177 -9.47 -0.27 7.70
CA ASP A 177 -8.10 0.11 7.35
C ASP A 177 -7.92 0.76 5.97
N VAL A 178 -8.82 0.51 5.03
CA VAL A 178 -8.78 1.09 3.68
C VAL A 178 -9.90 2.13 3.46
N SER A 179 -10.57 2.58 4.54
CA SER A 179 -11.53 3.67 4.46
C SER A 179 -10.85 4.99 4.08
N VAL A 180 -11.63 5.95 3.58
CA VAL A 180 -11.16 7.30 3.22
C VAL A 180 -10.45 7.97 4.39
N GLU A 181 -10.99 7.83 5.60
CA GLU A 181 -10.43 8.39 6.83
C GLU A 181 -9.10 7.71 7.20
N SER A 182 -9.05 6.38 7.19
CA SER A 182 -7.84 5.62 7.50
C SER A 182 -6.74 5.89 6.49
N ALA A 183 -7.03 5.86 5.19
CA ALA A 183 -6.07 6.16 4.13
C ALA A 183 -5.56 7.60 4.23
N GLY A 184 -6.44 8.58 4.44
CA GLY A 184 -6.05 9.98 4.61
C GLY A 184 -5.22 10.24 5.88
N MET A 185 -5.41 9.45 6.93
CA MET A 185 -4.56 9.50 8.12
C MET A 185 -3.19 8.87 7.85
N LEU A 186 -3.14 7.70 7.20
CA LEU A 186 -1.86 7.05 6.86
C LEU A 186 -1.02 7.94 5.93
N GLU A 187 -1.65 8.61 4.97
CA GLU A 187 -1.01 9.63 4.14
C GLU A 187 -0.35 10.72 5.01
N ARG A 188 -1.09 11.33 5.93
CA ARG A 188 -0.57 12.38 6.82
C ARG A 188 0.56 11.88 7.71
N LEU A 189 0.44 10.68 8.25
CA LEU A 189 1.49 10.06 9.04
C LEU A 189 2.77 9.90 8.22
N MET A 190 2.67 9.40 6.99
CA MET A 190 3.84 9.24 6.11
C MET A 190 4.44 10.60 5.70
N LEU A 191 3.61 11.62 5.46
CA LEU A 191 4.08 12.99 5.21
C LEU A 191 4.79 13.58 6.44
N ALA A 192 4.30 13.33 7.66
CA ALA A 192 4.95 13.76 8.88
C ALA A 192 6.36 13.18 9.01
N GLN A 193 6.49 11.86 8.80
CA GLN A 193 7.78 11.15 8.83
C GLN A 193 8.72 11.64 7.72
N ALA A 194 8.19 11.89 6.51
CA ALA A 194 8.98 12.46 5.43
C ALA A 194 9.52 13.85 5.76
N GLN A 195 8.68 14.71 6.33
CA GLN A 195 9.02 16.08 6.70
C GLN A 195 10.01 16.13 7.86
N GLU A 196 9.94 15.16 8.75
CA GLU A 196 10.90 15.00 9.83
C GLU A 196 12.30 14.64 9.30
N CYS A 197 12.41 13.74 8.31
CA CYS A 197 13.68 13.50 7.62
C CYS A 197 14.23 14.78 6.93
N VAL A 198 13.35 15.62 6.36
CA VAL A 198 13.73 16.91 5.77
C VAL A 198 14.21 17.90 6.84
N PHE A 199 13.55 17.91 8.01
CA PHE A 199 13.95 18.75 9.14
C PHE A 199 15.35 18.40 9.64
N GLU A 200 15.59 17.12 9.88
CA GLU A 200 16.90 16.61 10.28
C GLU A 200 17.99 17.02 9.26
N ASN A 201 17.71 16.87 7.96
CA ASN A 201 18.61 17.28 6.88
C ASN A 201 18.86 18.79 6.86
N THR A 202 17.83 19.59 7.09
CA THR A 202 17.90 21.06 7.15
C THR A 202 18.81 21.52 8.30
N ILE A 203 18.70 20.90 9.47
CA ILE A 203 19.58 21.15 10.62
C ILE A 203 21.02 20.78 10.29
N ALA A 204 21.24 19.60 9.70
CA ALA A 204 22.60 19.13 9.37
C ALA A 204 23.30 20.01 8.32
N LYS A 205 22.53 20.68 7.45
CA LYS A 205 23.05 21.66 6.49
C LYS A 205 23.36 23.04 7.10
N GLY A 206 23.06 23.25 8.38
CA GLY A 206 23.27 24.54 9.05
C GLY A 206 22.30 25.63 8.59
N SER A 207 21.07 25.26 8.22
CA SER A 207 20.07 26.23 7.75
C SER A 207 19.63 27.17 8.88
N THR A 208 19.06 28.32 8.52
CA THR A 208 18.69 29.34 9.51
C THR A 208 17.61 28.85 10.48
N PRO A 209 17.62 29.32 11.74
CA PRO A 209 16.60 28.94 12.74
C PRO A 209 15.16 29.20 12.27
N GLY A 210 14.93 30.24 11.46
CA GLY A 210 13.61 30.53 10.90
C GLY A 210 13.12 29.48 9.89
N VAL A 211 14.01 28.89 9.09
CA VAL A 211 13.67 27.78 8.19
C VAL A 211 13.38 26.52 9.00
N CYS A 212 14.24 26.20 9.99
CA CYS A 212 14.03 25.07 10.88
C CYS A 212 12.70 25.17 11.63
N ALA A 213 12.35 26.33 12.17
CA ALA A 213 11.09 26.56 12.88
C ALA A 213 9.85 26.34 12.00
N LYS A 214 9.89 26.81 10.74
CA LYS A 214 8.78 26.58 9.79
C LYS A 214 8.57 25.10 9.49
N ILE A 215 9.67 24.35 9.27
CA ILE A 215 9.61 22.92 8.98
C ILE A 215 9.11 22.15 10.20
N SER A 216 9.64 22.44 11.40
CA SER A 216 9.21 21.81 12.65
C SER A 216 7.73 22.04 12.94
N ARG A 217 7.23 23.27 12.72
CA ARG A 217 5.80 23.57 12.82
C ARG A 217 4.96 22.71 11.88
N GLN A 218 5.42 22.52 10.64
CA GLN A 218 4.70 21.70 9.67
C GLN A 218 4.66 20.22 10.07
N VAL A 219 5.74 19.69 10.65
CA VAL A 219 5.78 18.32 11.22
C VAL A 219 4.70 18.18 12.31
N GLY A 220 4.62 19.14 13.23
CA GLY A 220 3.61 19.16 14.29
C GLY A 220 2.18 19.12 13.74
N LEU A 221 1.87 19.93 12.74
CA LEU A 221 0.55 19.96 12.10
C LEU A 221 0.17 18.60 11.50
N TYR A 222 1.10 17.93 10.81
CA TYR A 222 0.80 16.61 10.23
C TYR A 222 0.54 15.53 11.29
N TYR A 223 1.26 15.56 12.42
CA TYR A 223 1.00 14.63 13.52
C TYR A 223 -0.30 14.96 14.29
N GLU A 224 -0.65 16.24 14.44
CA GLU A 224 -1.94 16.65 15.05
C GLU A 224 -3.14 16.21 14.20
N GLU A 225 -3.00 16.24 12.88
CA GLU A 225 -4.03 15.77 11.96
C GLU A 225 -4.09 14.24 11.81
N ALA A 226 -3.13 13.50 12.38
CA ALA A 226 -3.14 12.03 12.40
C ALA A 226 -3.83 11.51 13.68
N PRO A 227 -5.09 11.01 13.63
CA PRO A 227 -5.81 10.58 14.82
C PRO A 227 -5.07 9.52 15.67
N VAL A 228 -5.03 9.78 16.98
CA VAL A 228 -4.34 9.00 18.03
C VAL A 228 -4.70 7.51 18.05
N PHE A 229 -5.91 7.14 17.61
CA PHE A 229 -6.44 5.78 17.69
C PHE A 229 -5.61 4.75 16.90
N VAL A 230 -5.04 5.14 15.75
CA VAL A 230 -4.26 4.20 14.90
C VAL A 230 -2.77 4.27 15.19
N VAL A 231 -2.25 5.42 15.66
CA VAL A 231 -0.90 5.51 16.23
C VAL A 231 -0.74 4.48 17.34
N SER A 232 -1.71 4.37 18.26
CA SER A 232 -1.73 3.33 19.30
C SER A 232 -1.76 1.90 18.76
N GLN A 233 -2.25 1.63 17.55
CA GLN A 233 -2.35 0.28 16.97
C GLN A 233 -1.09 -0.07 16.16
N CYS A 234 -0.49 0.89 15.47
CA CYS A 234 0.82 0.73 14.84
C CYS A 234 1.90 0.46 15.91
N SER A 235 1.86 1.17 17.05
CA SER A 235 2.79 0.93 18.16
C SER A 235 2.63 -0.43 18.85
N ARG A 236 1.45 -1.06 18.79
CA ARG A 236 1.18 -2.38 19.41
C ARG A 236 1.54 -3.57 18.51
N SER A 237 1.87 -3.31 17.25
CA SER A 237 2.21 -4.33 16.25
C SER A 237 3.73 -4.52 16.08
N LEU A 238 4.53 -3.72 16.80
CA LEU A 238 5.97 -3.90 17.04
C LEU A 238 6.20 -4.69 18.33
#